data_AF-A0A178MW85-F1
#
_entry.id   AF-A0A178MW85-F1
#
_cell.length_a   1.000
_cell.length_b   1.000
_cell.length_c   1.000
_cell.angle_alpha   90.00
_cell.angle_beta   90.00
_cell.angle_gamma   90.00
#
_symmetry.space_group_name_H-M   'P 1'
#
loop_
_entity.id
_entity.type
_entity.pdbx_description
1 polymer ?
#
loop_
_entity_poly.entity_id
_entity_poly.type
_entity_poly.pdbx_seq_one_letter_code
_entity_poly.pdbx_strand_id
1 'polypeptide(L)'
;MISLADYLRELQDISTETNQADWYADLQAGVESGRAWLDSLNAEQWTQARAILADLIRTEELKAWYGEPDGDSLFQGTSVSSLTVGAELTDPLVLNGIEDLEEAIVREYIARHHQVEPQVKAAILEDTSAWRSEGVFYGVVLGSKMLSQAFDLTMDEDHAVFRVGDVMVDPHEITSYPAEIRREYFLRSRERIQCFTGLDDLTQTELETSLVLADISKPRIERYHRRLMLAPIRCNEIAAVLSRRLTRRIAEASGGTIRPRSLMVTIYDTDTPYTYHQVTGYYGRPLSPVLPGLTVLGTSGTCNAFRWLYAYRTSLVAQKMMKSSLYSETARRFVPFVFFGVLVERDAEILLDLNRLSILRYRGNVSPYMEFCYLANRIREYLNATQPAPFPGEVELRCR
;
A
#
# COMPACT_ATOMS: atom_id res chain seq x y z
N MET A 1 7.39 -18.38 -15.15
CA MET A 1 7.76 -17.07 -14.61
C MET A 1 7.29 -16.02 -15.59
N ILE A 2 6.18 -15.39 -15.26
CA ILE A 2 5.69 -14.20 -15.94
C ILE A 2 6.61 -13.03 -15.55
N SER A 3 7.10 -12.25 -16.52
CA SER A 3 7.90 -11.06 -16.23
C SER A 3 7.03 -9.93 -15.65
N LEU A 4 7.61 -8.96 -14.96
CA LEU A 4 6.85 -7.78 -14.51
C LEU A 4 6.16 -7.07 -15.68
N ALA A 5 6.84 -6.93 -16.83
CA ALA A 5 6.25 -6.30 -18.01
C ALA A 5 5.05 -7.07 -18.56
N ASP A 6 5.13 -8.41 -18.64
CA ASP A 6 4.03 -9.25 -19.08
C ASP A 6 2.85 -9.21 -18.09
N TYR A 7 3.14 -9.26 -16.78
CA TYR A 7 2.15 -9.17 -15.71
C TYR A 7 1.35 -7.87 -15.77
N LEU A 8 2.03 -6.75 -16.04
CA LEU A 8 1.39 -5.44 -16.16
C LEU A 8 0.57 -5.26 -17.46
N ARG A 9 0.63 -6.19 -18.43
CA ARG A 9 -0.26 -6.11 -19.62
C ARG A 9 -1.72 -6.42 -19.29
N GLU A 10 -2.00 -7.16 -18.21
CA GLU A 10 -3.36 -7.42 -17.73
C GLU A 10 -4.12 -6.13 -17.33
N LEU A 11 -3.43 -5.00 -17.16
CA LEU A 11 -4.06 -3.69 -16.92
C LEU A 11 -4.74 -3.08 -18.14
N GLN A 12 -4.50 -3.59 -19.36
CA GLN A 12 -5.20 -3.14 -20.55
C GLN A 12 -6.71 -3.36 -20.38
N ASP A 13 -7.12 -4.55 -19.91
CA ASP A 13 -8.50 -4.87 -19.60
C ASP A 13 -9.07 -3.95 -18.50
N ILE A 14 -8.35 -3.80 -17.38
CA ILE A 14 -8.74 -2.95 -16.24
C ILE A 14 -8.98 -1.50 -16.67
N SER A 15 -8.10 -0.94 -17.50
CA SER A 15 -8.13 0.47 -17.92
C SER A 15 -9.34 0.86 -18.78
N THR A 16 -10.04 -0.13 -19.36
CA THR A 16 -11.19 0.09 -20.26
C THR A 16 -12.55 0.00 -19.59
N GLU A 17 -12.61 -0.37 -18.30
CA GLU A 17 -13.87 -0.51 -17.58
C GLU A 17 -14.46 0.84 -17.18
N THR A 18 -15.78 1.01 -17.33
CA THR A 18 -16.50 2.24 -16.97
C THR A 18 -16.21 2.69 -15.53
N ASN A 19 -16.22 1.75 -14.59
CA ASN A 19 -15.93 2.01 -13.17
C ASN A 19 -14.51 2.58 -12.94
N GLN A 20 -13.55 2.24 -13.79
CA GLN A 20 -12.17 2.72 -13.73
C GLN A 20 -12.07 4.16 -14.28
N ALA A 21 -12.81 4.48 -15.35
CA ALA A 21 -12.90 5.82 -15.92
C ALA A 21 -13.62 6.80 -14.97
N ASP A 22 -14.75 6.38 -14.40
CA ASP A 22 -15.51 7.18 -13.42
C ASP A 22 -14.65 7.48 -12.19
N TRP A 23 -13.94 6.47 -11.65
CA TRP A 23 -13.01 6.67 -10.55
C TRP A 23 -11.88 7.66 -10.91
N TYR A 24 -11.35 7.63 -12.14
CA TYR A 24 -10.32 8.60 -12.53
C TYR A 24 -10.83 10.04 -12.60
N ALA A 25 -12.06 10.24 -13.08
CA ALA A 25 -12.70 11.56 -13.05
C ALA A 25 -12.90 12.05 -11.61
N ASP A 26 -13.42 11.19 -10.72
CA ASP A 26 -13.59 11.49 -9.29
C ASP A 26 -12.26 11.82 -8.60
N LEU A 27 -11.20 11.04 -8.88
CA LEU A 27 -9.86 11.26 -8.34
C LEU A 27 -9.32 12.61 -8.78
N GLN A 28 -9.38 12.92 -10.07
CA GLN A 28 -8.84 14.16 -10.63
C GLN A 28 -9.60 15.37 -10.06
N ALA A 29 -10.94 15.35 -10.09
CA ALA A 29 -11.76 16.43 -9.52
C ALA A 29 -11.51 16.61 -8.01
N GLY A 30 -11.36 15.51 -7.26
CA GLY A 30 -11.04 15.54 -5.84
C GLY A 30 -9.66 16.15 -5.53
N VAL A 31 -8.63 15.75 -6.29
CA VAL A 31 -7.26 16.29 -6.18
C VAL A 31 -7.22 17.77 -6.58
N GLU A 32 -7.86 18.16 -7.68
CA GLU A 32 -7.91 19.56 -8.13
C GLU A 32 -8.66 20.46 -7.13
N SER A 33 -9.84 20.03 -6.64
CA SER A 33 -10.60 20.78 -5.63
C SER A 33 -9.85 20.90 -4.31
N GLY A 34 -9.25 19.81 -3.84
CA GLY A 34 -8.49 19.79 -2.60
C GLY A 34 -7.21 20.62 -2.67
N ARG A 35 -6.50 20.58 -3.81
CA ARG A 35 -5.36 21.46 -4.10
C ARG A 35 -5.79 22.93 -4.14
N ALA A 36 -6.83 23.28 -4.89
CA ALA A 36 -7.30 24.67 -4.99
C ALA A 36 -7.71 25.24 -3.62
N TRP A 37 -8.33 24.41 -2.77
CA TRP A 37 -8.59 24.77 -1.38
C TRP A 37 -7.31 24.98 -0.58
N LEU A 38 -6.36 24.04 -0.62
CA LEU A 38 -5.07 24.13 0.07
C LEU A 38 -4.26 25.38 -0.37
N ASP A 39 -4.20 25.66 -1.67
CA ASP A 39 -3.52 26.83 -2.25
C ASP A 39 -4.23 28.17 -1.86
N SER A 40 -5.49 28.14 -1.39
CA SER A 40 -6.24 29.31 -0.94
C SER A 40 -6.10 29.65 0.56
N LEU A 41 -5.50 28.75 1.35
CA LEU A 41 -5.41 28.91 2.80
C LEU A 41 -4.39 29.99 3.20
N ASN A 42 -4.76 30.81 4.18
CA ASN A 42 -3.79 31.65 4.88
C ASN A 42 -2.91 30.83 5.84
N ALA A 43 -1.85 31.44 6.40
CA ALA A 43 -0.88 30.75 7.26
C ALA A 43 -1.48 30.12 8.53
N GLU A 44 -2.54 30.70 9.10
CA GLU A 44 -3.24 30.16 10.27
C GLU A 44 -4.07 28.93 9.87
N GLN A 45 -4.88 29.04 8.84
CA GLN A 45 -5.68 27.93 8.29
C GLN A 45 -4.79 26.78 7.82
N TRP A 46 -3.63 27.08 7.23
CA TRP A 46 -2.62 26.09 6.86
C TRP A 46 -2.11 25.33 8.07
N THR A 47 -1.85 26.03 9.17
CA THR A 47 -1.41 25.44 10.44
C THR A 47 -2.50 24.53 11.04
N GLN A 48 -3.76 24.98 11.02
CA GLN A 48 -4.91 24.18 11.47
C GLN A 48 -5.10 22.92 10.61
N ALA A 49 -5.04 23.04 9.28
CA ALA A 49 -5.15 21.89 8.36
C ALA A 49 -4.02 20.87 8.55
N ARG A 50 -2.79 21.32 8.82
CA ARG A 50 -1.66 20.44 9.15
C ARG A 50 -1.81 19.77 10.53
N ALA A 51 -2.36 20.47 11.52
CA ALA A 51 -2.66 19.88 12.83
C ALA A 51 -3.67 18.74 12.71
N ILE A 52 -4.79 18.96 11.99
CA ILE A 52 -5.79 17.91 11.72
C ILE A 52 -5.19 16.72 10.97
N LEU A 53 -4.35 16.96 9.96
CA LEU A 53 -3.64 15.85 9.29
C LEU A 53 -2.75 15.07 10.27
N ALA A 54 -1.98 15.77 11.12
CA ALA A 54 -1.12 15.13 12.10
C ALA A 54 -1.93 14.30 13.11
N ASP A 55 -3.07 14.79 13.57
CA ASP A 55 -3.99 14.08 14.46
C ASP A 55 -4.61 12.84 13.79
N LEU A 56 -4.94 12.93 12.49
CA LEU A 56 -5.42 11.78 11.71
C LEU A 56 -4.33 10.72 11.53
N ILE A 57 -3.10 11.11 11.19
CA ILE A 57 -1.95 10.19 11.11
C ILE A 57 -1.69 9.54 12.47
N ARG A 58 -1.63 10.34 13.53
CA ARG A 58 -1.40 9.87 14.91
C ARG A 58 -2.50 8.94 15.39
N THR A 59 -3.75 9.19 15.00
CA THR A 59 -4.88 8.30 15.27
C THR A 59 -4.66 6.94 14.62
N GLU A 60 -4.23 6.88 13.36
CA GLU A 60 -3.95 5.60 12.69
C GLU A 60 -2.72 4.88 13.28
N GLU A 61 -1.66 5.60 13.71
CA GLU A 61 -0.55 5.01 14.48
C GLU A 61 -1.02 4.37 15.80
N LEU A 62 -1.82 5.10 16.58
CA LEU A 62 -2.37 4.62 17.86
C LEU A 62 -3.24 3.39 17.63
N LYS A 63 -4.15 3.45 16.66
CA LYS A 63 -4.96 2.30 16.27
C LYS A 63 -4.13 1.12 15.72
N ALA A 64 -2.93 1.35 15.18
CA ALA A 64 -1.99 0.28 14.81
C ALA A 64 -1.27 -0.32 16.03
N TRP A 65 -1.15 0.37 17.16
CA TRP A 65 -0.62 -0.21 18.41
C TRP A 65 -1.59 -1.19 19.07
N TYR A 66 -2.90 -0.95 18.95
CA TYR A 66 -3.95 -1.89 19.38
C TYR A 66 -4.36 -2.89 18.28
N GLY A 67 -3.62 -2.95 17.17
CA GLY A 67 -3.95 -3.75 15.98
C GLY A 67 -2.99 -4.90 15.69
N GLU A 68 -2.02 -5.17 16.57
CA GLU A 68 -1.19 -6.38 16.53
C GLU A 68 -1.82 -7.44 17.46
N PRO A 69 -2.03 -8.70 17.02
CA PRO A 69 -2.64 -9.75 17.83
C PRO A 69 -1.86 -9.99 19.13
N ASP A 70 -2.55 -9.86 20.27
CA ASP A 70 -2.03 -10.18 21.60
C ASP A 70 -2.48 -11.60 21.97
N GLY A 71 -1.54 -12.55 21.95
CA GLY A 71 -1.84 -13.98 22.07
C GLY A 71 -2.80 -14.46 20.98
N ASP A 72 -3.87 -15.15 21.39
CA ASP A 72 -4.92 -15.66 20.48
C ASP A 72 -5.99 -14.59 20.12
N SER A 73 -5.78 -13.31 20.49
CA SER A 73 -6.78 -12.25 20.30
C SER A 73 -6.91 -11.81 18.84
N LEU A 74 -7.86 -12.44 18.14
CA LEU A 74 -8.27 -12.14 16.77
C LEU A 74 -9.00 -10.81 16.59
N PHE A 75 -9.54 -10.21 17.68
CA PHE A 75 -10.56 -9.16 17.62
C PHE A 75 -10.07 -7.80 18.12
N GLN A 76 -9.84 -6.86 17.20
CA GLN A 76 -9.03 -5.67 17.48
C GLN A 76 -9.64 -4.34 16.99
N GLY A 77 -10.41 -3.71 17.89
CA GLY A 77 -10.99 -2.37 17.70
C GLY A 77 -12.49 -2.38 17.35
N THR A 78 -13.09 -1.19 17.30
CA THR A 78 -14.55 -0.98 17.33
C THR A 78 -15.21 -0.70 15.97
N SER A 79 -14.55 -0.92 14.82
CA SER A 79 -15.20 -0.82 13.49
C SER A 79 -14.33 -1.26 12.31
N VAL A 80 -13.15 -0.67 12.13
CA VAL A 80 -12.51 -0.64 10.78
C VAL A 80 -11.42 -1.70 10.53
N SER A 81 -10.98 -2.46 11.54
CA SER A 81 -9.80 -3.36 11.43
C SER A 81 -9.92 -4.64 12.25
N SER A 82 -11.14 -4.98 12.63
CA SER A 82 -11.39 -5.78 13.81
C SER A 82 -11.16 -7.28 13.63
N LEU A 83 -10.63 -7.69 12.47
CA LEU A 83 -9.98 -8.98 12.26
C LEU A 83 -8.65 -8.77 11.52
N THR A 84 -7.51 -9.19 12.11
CA THR A 84 -6.19 -9.19 11.43
C THR A 84 -5.42 -10.47 11.75
N VAL A 85 -4.87 -11.14 10.74
CA VAL A 85 -4.28 -12.49 10.86
C VAL A 85 -3.01 -12.64 10.02
N GLY A 86 -1.94 -13.12 10.64
CA GLY A 86 -0.69 -13.44 9.95
C GLY A 86 -0.69 -14.85 9.37
N ALA A 87 -0.16 -15.00 8.16
CA ALA A 87 0.05 -16.30 7.53
C ALA A 87 1.33 -16.97 8.05
N GLU A 88 1.34 -17.43 9.30
CA GLU A 88 2.52 -18.08 9.88
C GLU A 88 2.91 -19.38 9.15
N LEU A 89 4.17 -19.47 8.73
CA LEU A 89 4.82 -20.61 8.10
C LEU A 89 6.01 -21.10 8.95
N THR A 90 6.37 -22.37 8.83
CA THR A 90 7.57 -22.92 9.50
C THR A 90 8.86 -22.44 8.83
N ASP A 91 8.86 -22.36 7.50
CA ASP A 91 10.01 -22.04 6.67
C ASP A 91 9.73 -20.78 5.81
N PRO A 92 10.77 -20.00 5.43
CA PRO A 92 10.62 -18.89 4.49
C PRO A 92 10.06 -19.32 3.13
N LEU A 93 9.24 -18.47 2.51
CA LEU A 93 8.75 -18.72 1.14
C LEU A 93 9.88 -18.67 0.12
N VAL A 94 10.02 -19.74 -0.67
CA VAL A 94 10.86 -19.79 -1.86
C VAL A 94 9.99 -19.55 -3.08
N LEU A 95 10.17 -18.40 -3.74
CA LEU A 95 9.36 -17.97 -4.88
C LEU A 95 10.17 -18.10 -6.18
N ASN A 96 9.62 -18.75 -7.21
CA ASN A 96 10.21 -18.88 -8.55
C ASN A 96 9.41 -18.09 -9.61
N GLY A 97 8.42 -17.33 -9.18
CA GLY A 97 7.53 -16.52 -9.99
C GLY A 97 6.47 -15.81 -9.14
N ILE A 98 5.73 -14.90 -9.77
CA ILE A 98 4.53 -14.28 -9.18
C ILE A 98 3.42 -15.31 -8.98
N GLU A 99 3.40 -16.34 -9.82
CA GLU A 99 2.45 -17.45 -9.77
C GLU A 99 2.55 -18.26 -8.46
N ASP A 100 3.77 -18.40 -7.91
CA ASP A 100 4.06 -19.06 -6.62
C ASP A 100 3.60 -18.20 -5.43
N LEU A 101 3.77 -16.88 -5.52
CA LEU A 101 3.32 -15.93 -4.49
C LEU A 101 1.80 -15.88 -4.43
N GLU A 102 1.14 -15.81 -5.59
CA GLU A 102 -0.31 -15.94 -5.70
C GLU A 102 -0.82 -17.24 -5.08
N GLU A 103 -0.22 -18.39 -5.41
CA GLU A 103 -0.63 -19.69 -4.87
C GLU A 103 -0.45 -19.75 -3.34
N ALA A 104 0.66 -19.23 -2.81
CA ALA A 104 0.87 -19.13 -1.37
C ALA A 104 -0.21 -18.25 -0.71
N ILE A 105 -0.52 -17.07 -1.26
CA ILE A 105 -1.56 -16.19 -0.71
C ILE A 105 -2.95 -16.85 -0.80
N VAL A 106 -3.30 -17.49 -1.91
CA VAL A 106 -4.59 -18.18 -2.11
C VAL A 106 -4.75 -19.31 -1.09
N ARG A 107 -3.76 -20.19 -0.97
CA ARG A 107 -3.78 -21.32 -0.04
C ARG A 107 -3.93 -20.87 1.40
N GLU A 108 -3.10 -19.91 1.83
CA GLU A 108 -3.14 -19.40 3.19
C GLU A 108 -4.43 -18.60 3.45
N TYR A 109 -4.96 -17.84 2.49
CA TYR A 109 -6.24 -17.15 2.62
C TYR A 109 -7.36 -18.15 2.92
N ILE A 110 -7.46 -19.24 2.15
CA ILE A 110 -8.48 -20.28 2.33
C ILE A 110 -8.30 -20.99 3.70
N ALA A 111 -7.05 -21.33 4.07
CA ALA A 111 -6.76 -21.96 5.35
C ALA A 111 -7.13 -21.07 6.55
N ARG A 112 -6.75 -19.78 6.52
CA ARG A 112 -7.07 -18.81 7.58
C ARG A 112 -8.57 -18.46 7.58
N HIS A 113 -9.21 -18.44 6.43
CA HIS A 113 -10.67 -18.29 6.34
C HIS A 113 -11.37 -19.41 7.11
N HIS A 114 -11.08 -20.68 6.82
CA HIS A 114 -11.71 -21.82 7.51
C HIS A 114 -11.35 -21.89 9.01
N GLN A 115 -10.18 -21.39 9.41
CA GLN A 115 -9.78 -21.29 10.82
C GLN A 115 -10.63 -20.24 11.60
N VAL A 116 -11.02 -19.15 10.95
CA VAL A 116 -11.60 -17.96 11.59
C VAL A 116 -13.12 -17.84 11.39
N GLU A 117 -13.65 -18.33 10.27
CA GLU A 117 -15.08 -18.33 9.93
C GLU A 117 -15.99 -18.84 11.06
N PRO A 118 -15.67 -19.94 11.80
CA PRO A 118 -16.51 -20.39 12.90
C PRO A 118 -16.56 -19.41 14.08
N GLN A 119 -15.49 -18.64 14.30
CA GLN A 119 -15.40 -17.64 15.36
C GLN A 119 -16.18 -16.38 14.98
N VAL A 120 -16.07 -15.94 13.73
CA VAL A 120 -16.92 -14.87 13.16
C VAL A 120 -18.40 -15.22 13.30
N LYS A 121 -18.77 -16.44 12.91
CA LYS A 121 -20.15 -16.97 13.05
C LYS A 121 -20.65 -17.00 14.50
N ALA A 122 -19.77 -17.25 15.47
CA ALA A 122 -20.13 -17.33 16.89
C ALA A 122 -20.15 -15.96 17.59
N ALA A 123 -19.34 -15.00 17.14
CA ALA A 123 -19.20 -13.68 17.76
C ALA A 123 -20.33 -12.70 17.39
N ILE A 124 -21.08 -12.96 16.31
CA ILE A 124 -22.01 -12.01 15.70
C ILE A 124 -23.42 -12.59 15.68
N LEU A 125 -24.37 -11.82 16.20
CA LEU A 125 -25.78 -12.21 16.34
C LEU A 125 -26.58 -12.10 15.03
N GLU A 126 -26.06 -11.35 14.06
CA GLU A 126 -26.66 -11.11 12.74
C GLU A 126 -26.33 -12.26 11.77
N ASP A 127 -27.12 -12.42 10.70
CA ASP A 127 -26.80 -13.43 9.68
C ASP A 127 -25.57 -13.01 8.86
N THR A 128 -24.46 -13.68 9.13
CA THR A 128 -23.18 -13.51 8.44
C THR A 128 -23.01 -14.45 7.23
N SER A 129 -24.06 -15.13 6.77
CA SER A 129 -23.96 -16.14 5.70
C SER A 129 -23.42 -15.60 4.37
N ALA A 130 -23.87 -14.43 3.93
CA ALA A 130 -23.39 -13.77 2.71
C ALA A 130 -21.89 -13.45 2.83
N TRP A 131 -21.51 -12.60 3.80
CA TRP A 131 -20.11 -12.29 4.08
C TRP A 131 -19.20 -13.52 4.28
N ARG A 132 -19.62 -14.55 5.02
CA ARG A 132 -18.84 -15.79 5.18
C ARG A 132 -18.68 -16.56 3.86
N SER A 133 -19.65 -16.48 2.94
CA SER A 133 -19.50 -17.05 1.59
C SER A 133 -18.61 -16.22 0.66
N GLU A 134 -18.41 -14.94 0.97
CA GLU A 134 -17.52 -14.07 0.20
C GLU A 134 -16.08 -14.12 0.69
N GLY A 135 -15.87 -14.07 2.01
CA GLY A 135 -14.55 -14.06 2.62
C GLY A 135 -14.48 -13.21 3.88
N VAL A 136 -14.01 -13.79 4.99
CA VAL A 136 -13.83 -13.05 6.26
C VAL A 136 -12.74 -11.96 6.21
N PHE A 137 -11.88 -11.97 5.18
CA PHE A 137 -10.85 -10.95 4.97
C PHE A 137 -11.09 -10.19 3.66
N TYR A 138 -10.96 -8.87 3.72
CA TYR A 138 -11.15 -7.96 2.58
C TYR A 138 -9.83 -7.52 1.92
N GLY A 139 -8.68 -7.91 2.48
CA GLY A 139 -7.40 -7.66 1.82
C GLY A 139 -6.20 -8.33 2.45
N VAL A 140 -5.06 -8.15 1.78
CA VAL A 140 -3.75 -8.70 2.14
C VAL A 140 -2.69 -7.60 2.09
N VAL A 141 -1.78 -7.60 3.06
CA VAL A 141 -0.62 -6.71 3.14
C VAL A 141 0.64 -7.52 2.85
N LEU A 142 1.42 -7.04 1.88
CA LEU A 142 2.64 -7.66 1.37
C LEU A 142 3.85 -6.75 1.59
N GLY A 143 4.96 -7.31 2.07
CA GLY A 143 6.24 -6.62 2.03
C GLY A 143 6.77 -6.52 0.59
N SER A 144 7.28 -5.37 0.20
CA SER A 144 7.90 -5.06 -1.11
C SER A 144 8.84 -6.18 -1.60
N LYS A 145 9.71 -6.64 -0.70
CA LYS A 145 10.73 -7.68 -0.90
C LYS A 145 10.14 -9.01 -1.37
N MET A 146 8.87 -9.30 -1.09
CA MET A 146 8.18 -10.47 -1.64
C MET A 146 7.96 -10.35 -3.14
N LEU A 147 7.56 -9.18 -3.61
CA LEU A 147 7.35 -8.91 -5.04
C LEU A 147 8.69 -8.85 -5.77
N SER A 148 9.73 -8.30 -5.15
CA SER A 148 11.10 -8.35 -5.68
C SER A 148 11.58 -9.78 -5.88
N GLN A 149 11.29 -10.70 -4.96
CA GLN A 149 11.61 -12.12 -5.13
C GLN A 149 10.72 -12.80 -6.18
N ALA A 150 9.43 -12.45 -6.22
CA ALA A 150 8.45 -13.05 -7.11
C ALA A 150 8.67 -12.72 -8.59
N PHE A 151 9.04 -11.47 -8.90
CA PHE A 151 9.34 -11.02 -10.27
C PHE A 151 10.83 -11.13 -10.63
N ASP A 152 11.65 -11.73 -9.76
CA ASP A 152 13.12 -11.74 -9.83
C ASP A 152 13.72 -10.37 -10.17
N LEU A 153 13.34 -9.35 -9.40
CA LEU A 153 13.88 -7.99 -9.48
C LEU A 153 15.29 -7.97 -8.88
N THR A 154 16.22 -8.64 -9.56
CA THR A 154 17.60 -8.77 -9.16
C THR A 154 18.55 -8.47 -10.31
N MET A 155 19.74 -7.99 -9.94
CA MET A 155 20.82 -7.57 -10.82
C MET A 155 22.13 -7.80 -10.07
N ASP A 156 23.27 -7.78 -10.73
CA ASP A 156 24.57 -7.97 -10.06
C ASP A 156 25.09 -6.63 -9.47
N GLU A 157 25.87 -6.69 -8.38
CA GLU A 157 26.29 -5.53 -7.59
C GLU A 157 27.16 -4.55 -8.41
N ASP A 158 27.97 -5.06 -9.34
CA ASP A 158 28.79 -4.32 -10.29
C ASP A 158 28.00 -3.73 -11.48
N HIS A 159 26.76 -4.18 -11.69
CA HIS A 159 25.82 -3.51 -12.59
C HIS A 159 25.17 -2.29 -11.95
N ALA A 160 25.17 -2.17 -10.61
CA ALA A 160 24.64 -1.00 -9.89
C ALA A 160 25.68 0.11 -9.78
N VAL A 161 26.88 -0.19 -9.27
CA VAL A 161 27.89 0.84 -9.02
C VAL A 161 28.88 0.88 -10.20
N PHE A 162 28.71 1.85 -11.10
CA PHE A 162 29.57 1.96 -12.29
C PHE A 162 29.90 3.40 -12.68
N ARG A 163 30.88 3.53 -13.58
CA ARG A 163 31.44 4.83 -13.98
C ARG A 163 30.63 5.51 -15.09
N VAL A 164 30.30 6.77 -14.87
CA VAL A 164 29.68 7.71 -15.81
C VAL A 164 30.62 8.90 -15.99
N GLY A 165 31.23 9.02 -17.17
CA GLY A 165 32.35 9.93 -17.38
C GLY A 165 33.53 9.56 -16.47
N ASP A 166 33.92 10.48 -15.59
CA ASP A 166 34.96 10.27 -14.57
C ASP A 166 34.40 9.94 -13.17
N VAL A 167 33.06 9.97 -13.00
CA VAL A 167 32.38 9.77 -11.71
C VAL A 167 31.98 8.30 -11.54
N MET A 168 32.31 7.69 -10.40
CA MET A 168 31.71 6.42 -9.98
C MET A 168 30.37 6.73 -9.30
N VAL A 169 29.27 6.18 -9.81
CA VAL A 169 27.92 6.48 -9.32
C VAL A 169 27.45 5.35 -8.40
N ASP A 170 27.12 5.68 -7.14
CA ASP A 170 26.39 4.81 -6.22
C ASP A 170 24.90 5.20 -6.21
N PRO A 171 23.96 4.28 -6.46
CA PRO A 171 22.53 4.61 -6.42
C PRO A 171 22.01 5.14 -5.07
N HIS A 172 22.64 4.80 -3.94
CA HIS A 172 22.21 5.32 -2.63
C HIS A 172 22.53 6.81 -2.46
N GLU A 173 23.56 7.28 -3.17
CA GLU A 173 23.98 8.67 -3.23
C GLU A 173 23.42 9.42 -4.44
N ILE A 174 22.44 8.85 -5.17
CA ILE A 174 22.00 9.36 -6.49
C ILE A 174 21.59 10.84 -6.48
N THR A 175 21.09 11.36 -5.36
CA THR A 175 20.68 12.77 -5.21
C THR A 175 21.84 13.75 -5.00
N SER A 176 23.07 13.26 -4.78
CA SER A 176 24.29 14.07 -4.69
C SER A 176 24.87 14.44 -6.07
N TYR A 177 24.58 13.65 -7.11
CA TYR A 177 25.15 13.86 -8.44
C TYR A 177 24.37 14.88 -9.28
N PRO A 178 25.05 15.61 -10.18
CA PRO A 178 24.41 16.48 -11.16
C PRO A 178 23.37 15.80 -12.04
N ALA A 179 22.41 16.55 -12.55
CA ALA A 179 21.28 16.04 -13.32
C ALA A 179 21.70 15.32 -14.61
N GLU A 180 22.77 15.80 -15.26
CA GLU A 180 23.38 15.20 -16.44
C GLU A 180 24.02 13.85 -16.15
N ILE A 181 24.71 13.69 -15.00
CA ILE A 181 25.29 12.43 -14.56
C ILE A 181 24.18 11.42 -14.24
N ARG A 182 23.14 11.85 -13.52
CA ARG A 182 21.97 11.00 -13.20
C ARG A 182 21.23 10.54 -14.46
N ARG A 183 21.05 11.43 -15.44
CA ARG A 183 20.41 11.11 -16.72
C ARG A 183 21.22 10.08 -17.52
N GLU A 184 22.53 10.27 -17.63
CA GLU A 184 23.41 9.32 -18.33
C GLU A 184 23.51 7.98 -17.60
N TYR A 185 23.56 8.00 -16.26
CA TYR A 185 23.46 6.80 -15.43
C TYR A 185 22.15 6.05 -15.69
N PHE A 186 21.01 6.74 -15.68
CA PHE A 186 19.70 6.14 -15.99
C PHE A 186 19.66 5.46 -17.37
N LEU A 187 20.17 6.13 -18.42
CA LEU A 187 20.19 5.56 -19.77
C LEU A 187 21.02 4.27 -19.83
N ARG A 188 22.22 4.25 -19.24
CA ARG A 188 23.08 3.06 -19.15
C ARG A 188 22.47 1.96 -18.26
N SER A 189 21.81 2.34 -17.17
CA SER A 189 21.16 1.41 -16.26
C SER A 189 19.95 0.73 -16.91
N ARG A 190 19.23 1.37 -17.83
CA ARG A 190 18.19 0.71 -18.65
C ARG A 190 18.74 -0.43 -19.51
N GLU A 191 19.99 -0.34 -19.98
CA GLU A 191 20.64 -1.38 -20.78
C GLU A 191 21.20 -2.51 -19.90
N ARG A 192 21.61 -2.18 -18.67
CA ARG A 192 22.23 -3.12 -17.70
C ARG A 192 21.23 -3.91 -16.86
N ILE A 193 20.10 -3.29 -16.48
CA ILE A 193 19.16 -3.83 -15.50
C ILE A 193 18.04 -4.59 -16.24
N GLN A 194 18.32 -5.87 -16.51
CA GLN A 194 17.46 -6.72 -17.35
C GLN A 194 16.11 -7.09 -16.70
N CYS A 195 15.95 -7.00 -15.38
CA CYS A 195 14.68 -7.33 -14.71
C CYS A 195 13.51 -6.38 -15.03
N PHE A 196 13.78 -5.24 -15.69
CA PHE A 196 12.76 -4.32 -16.22
C PHE A 196 12.57 -4.40 -17.74
N THR A 197 13.11 -5.44 -18.40
CA THR A 197 12.92 -5.67 -19.84
C THR A 197 11.43 -5.71 -20.20
N GLY A 198 11.05 -5.00 -21.26
CA GLY A 198 9.65 -4.87 -21.70
C GLY A 198 8.87 -3.70 -21.08
N LEU A 199 9.47 -2.94 -20.15
CA LEU A 199 8.95 -1.66 -19.66
C LEU A 199 9.59 -0.50 -20.46
N ASP A 200 9.18 -0.35 -21.72
CA ASP A 200 9.79 0.63 -22.65
C ASP A 200 9.63 2.09 -22.19
N ASP A 201 8.55 2.37 -21.46
CA ASP A 201 8.19 3.66 -20.86
C ASP A 201 8.75 3.85 -19.42
N LEU A 202 9.68 3.00 -18.97
CA LEU A 202 10.34 3.15 -17.67
C LEU A 202 10.97 4.56 -17.53
N THR A 203 10.58 5.27 -16.47
CA THR A 203 11.06 6.62 -16.17
C THR A 203 12.32 6.61 -15.29
N GLN A 204 13.06 7.74 -15.31
CA GLN A 204 14.22 7.93 -14.43
C GLN A 204 13.84 7.81 -12.95
N THR A 205 12.73 8.43 -12.53
CA THR A 205 12.27 8.38 -11.13
C THR A 205 11.88 6.97 -10.69
N GLU A 206 11.25 6.16 -11.54
CA GLU A 206 10.95 4.76 -11.22
C GLU A 206 12.23 3.95 -11.01
N LEU A 207 13.22 4.08 -11.91
CA LEU A 207 14.47 3.34 -11.77
C LEU A 207 15.29 3.81 -10.55
N GLU A 208 15.42 5.12 -10.35
CA GLU A 208 16.15 5.68 -9.21
C GLU A 208 15.49 5.31 -7.87
N THR A 209 14.15 5.29 -7.77
CA THR A 209 13.47 4.85 -6.54
C THR A 209 13.63 3.36 -6.27
N SER A 210 13.57 2.53 -7.31
CA SER A 210 13.82 1.08 -7.22
C SER A 210 15.23 0.76 -6.72
N LEU A 211 16.22 1.52 -7.19
CA LEU A 211 17.62 1.41 -6.81
C LEU A 211 17.93 1.98 -5.41
N VAL A 212 17.30 3.08 -5.00
CA VAL A 212 17.47 3.68 -3.66
C VAL A 212 16.83 2.82 -2.56
N LEU A 213 15.79 2.07 -2.89
CA LEU A 213 15.16 1.07 -2.02
C LEU A 213 15.75 -0.34 -2.22
N ALA A 214 16.85 -0.50 -2.97
CA ALA A 214 17.44 -1.81 -3.20
C ALA A 214 18.01 -2.39 -1.90
N ASP A 215 17.59 -3.60 -1.55
CA ASP A 215 17.99 -4.21 -0.28
C ASP A 215 19.32 -4.95 -0.40
N ILE A 216 20.28 -4.54 0.43
CA ILE A 216 21.55 -5.25 0.65
C ILE A 216 21.36 -6.47 1.57
N SER A 217 20.33 -6.46 2.41
CA SER A 217 20.09 -7.38 3.52
C SER A 217 19.18 -8.57 3.13
N LYS A 218 19.71 -9.37 2.20
CA LYS A 218 18.99 -10.42 1.47
C LYS A 218 18.79 -11.71 2.29
N PRO A 219 17.78 -12.55 1.97
CA PRO A 219 17.70 -13.91 2.50
C PRO A 219 18.97 -14.71 2.22
N ARG A 220 19.37 -15.63 3.13
CA ARG A 220 20.51 -16.54 2.96
C ARG A 220 20.21 -17.65 1.94
N ILE A 221 19.94 -17.27 0.69
CA ILE A 221 19.66 -18.16 -0.44
C ILE A 221 20.74 -17.90 -1.49
N GLU A 222 21.40 -18.97 -1.96
CA GLU A 222 22.57 -18.88 -2.85
C GLU A 222 22.35 -18.00 -4.08
N ARG A 223 21.14 -18.01 -4.67
CA ARG A 223 20.76 -17.19 -5.84
C ARG A 223 20.85 -15.67 -5.63
N TYR A 224 21.00 -15.21 -4.38
CA TYR A 224 21.13 -13.81 -4.00
C TYR A 224 22.54 -13.44 -3.50
N HIS A 225 23.47 -14.40 -3.48
CA HIS A 225 24.88 -14.12 -3.16
C HIS A 225 25.46 -13.13 -4.20
N ARG A 226 26.01 -12.00 -3.70
CA ARG A 226 26.47 -10.84 -4.50
C ARG A 226 25.39 -10.21 -5.39
N ARG A 227 24.10 -10.18 -4.92
CA ARG A 227 22.87 -9.65 -5.58
C ARG A 227 23.01 -8.23 -6.20
N LEU A 228 22.06 -7.30 -6.18
CA LEU A 228 21.10 -6.82 -5.20
C LEU A 228 19.70 -7.43 -5.33
N MET A 229 18.76 -6.92 -4.53
CA MET A 229 17.32 -7.08 -4.71
C MET A 229 16.69 -5.69 -4.86
N LEU A 230 16.19 -5.37 -6.04
CA LEU A 230 15.59 -4.06 -6.36
C LEU A 230 14.15 -3.99 -5.85
N ALA A 231 13.72 -2.81 -5.39
CA ALA A 231 12.34 -2.62 -4.97
C ALA A 231 11.38 -2.59 -6.17
N PRO A 232 10.13 -3.05 -6.01
CA PRO A 232 9.13 -3.00 -7.07
C PRO A 232 8.77 -1.56 -7.45
N ILE A 233 8.44 -1.39 -8.72
CA ILE A 233 7.91 -0.16 -9.31
C ILE A 233 6.48 -0.41 -9.79
N ARG A 234 5.71 0.67 -10.03
CA ARG A 234 4.30 0.58 -10.48
C ARG A 234 3.47 -0.28 -9.52
N CYS A 235 3.63 -0.01 -8.22
CA CYS A 235 3.07 -0.88 -7.20
C CYS A 235 1.54 -0.78 -7.12
N ASN A 236 0.91 0.32 -7.53
CA ASN A 236 -0.55 0.36 -7.67
C ASN A 236 -1.04 -0.56 -8.80
N GLU A 237 -0.33 -0.57 -9.93
CA GLU A 237 -0.56 -1.49 -11.04
C GLU A 237 -0.40 -2.95 -10.61
N ILE A 238 0.72 -3.30 -9.95
CA ILE A 238 0.93 -4.66 -9.41
C ILE A 238 -0.20 -5.05 -8.46
N ALA A 239 -0.58 -4.15 -7.54
CA ALA A 239 -1.63 -4.41 -6.55
C ALA A 239 -3.00 -4.64 -7.21
N ALA A 240 -3.36 -3.88 -8.25
CA ALA A 240 -4.64 -4.02 -8.95
C ALA A 240 -4.73 -5.34 -9.75
N VAL A 241 -3.66 -5.74 -10.44
CA VAL A 241 -3.61 -7.04 -11.14
C VAL A 241 -3.63 -8.18 -10.12
N LEU A 242 -2.80 -8.10 -9.08
CA LEU A 242 -2.72 -9.14 -8.04
C LEU A 242 -4.05 -9.30 -7.30
N SER A 243 -4.74 -8.21 -6.97
CA SER A 243 -6.10 -8.21 -6.43
C SER A 243 -7.06 -9.08 -7.25
N ARG A 244 -7.17 -8.82 -8.55
CA ARG A 244 -8.06 -9.56 -9.46
C ARG A 244 -7.69 -11.04 -9.54
N ARG A 245 -6.39 -11.33 -9.69
CA ARG A 245 -5.89 -12.70 -9.83
C ARG A 245 -6.09 -13.50 -8.54
N LEU A 246 -5.86 -12.91 -7.37
CA LEU A 246 -6.15 -13.53 -6.07
C LEU A 246 -7.64 -13.79 -5.89
N THR A 247 -8.51 -12.80 -6.13
CA THR A 247 -9.97 -12.97 -6.05
C THR A 247 -10.46 -14.13 -6.92
N ARG A 248 -10.02 -14.19 -8.18
CA ARG A 248 -10.35 -15.29 -9.10
C ARG A 248 -9.81 -16.63 -8.60
N ARG A 249 -8.53 -16.72 -8.26
CA ARG A 249 -7.88 -17.99 -7.82
C ARG A 249 -8.43 -18.51 -6.50
N ILE A 250 -8.87 -17.65 -5.56
CA ILE A 250 -9.56 -18.08 -4.33
C ILE A 250 -10.92 -18.69 -4.66
N ALA A 251 -11.70 -18.08 -5.56
CA ALA A 251 -12.97 -18.64 -6.00
C ALA A 251 -12.79 -19.99 -6.72
N GLU A 252 -11.78 -20.12 -7.57
CA GLU A 252 -11.44 -21.38 -8.26
C GLU A 252 -10.98 -22.46 -7.28
N ALA A 253 -9.97 -22.17 -6.44
CA ALA A 253 -9.36 -23.14 -5.53
C ALA A 253 -10.30 -23.59 -4.38
N SER A 254 -11.23 -22.73 -3.96
CA SER A 254 -12.25 -23.09 -2.97
C SER A 254 -13.45 -23.87 -3.55
N GLY A 255 -13.45 -24.19 -4.85
CA GLY A 255 -14.60 -24.78 -5.54
C GLY A 255 -15.82 -23.84 -5.57
N GLY A 256 -15.59 -22.53 -5.45
CA GLY A 256 -16.62 -21.51 -5.31
C GLY A 256 -17.36 -21.55 -3.97
N THR A 257 -16.76 -22.08 -2.90
CA THR A 257 -17.30 -21.96 -1.54
C THR A 257 -16.95 -20.61 -0.89
N ILE A 258 -15.85 -19.99 -1.32
CA ILE A 258 -15.42 -18.65 -0.92
C ILE A 258 -15.33 -17.80 -2.19
N ARG A 259 -16.09 -16.71 -2.30
CA ARG A 259 -16.20 -15.87 -3.50
C ARG A 259 -16.04 -14.39 -3.19
N PRO A 260 -14.81 -13.86 -3.02
CA PRO A 260 -14.62 -12.46 -2.69
C PRO A 260 -15.17 -11.55 -3.81
N ARG A 261 -15.95 -10.50 -3.48
CA ARG A 261 -16.38 -9.49 -4.47
C ARG A 261 -15.16 -8.83 -5.13
N SER A 262 -14.22 -8.40 -4.28
CA SER A 262 -12.85 -8.04 -4.63
C SER A 262 -11.97 -8.14 -3.37
N LEU A 263 -10.65 -8.15 -3.53
CA LEU A 263 -9.69 -8.13 -2.41
C LEU A 263 -8.75 -6.95 -2.56
N MET A 264 -8.49 -6.23 -1.49
CA MET A 264 -7.45 -5.21 -1.49
C MET A 264 -6.05 -5.83 -1.37
N VAL A 265 -5.09 -5.28 -2.11
CA VAL A 265 -3.66 -5.56 -1.95
C VAL A 265 -2.95 -4.27 -1.53
N THR A 266 -2.27 -4.30 -0.37
CA THR A 266 -1.35 -3.24 0.07
C THR A 266 0.09 -3.72 -0.06
N ILE A 267 0.96 -2.88 -0.63
CA ILE A 267 2.40 -3.14 -0.77
C ILE A 267 3.14 -2.08 0.02
N TYR A 268 3.98 -2.50 0.96
CA TYR A 268 4.76 -1.59 1.79
C TYR A 268 6.23 -1.99 1.86
N ASP A 269 7.10 -1.02 2.06
CA ASP A 269 8.49 -1.22 2.44
C ASP A 269 8.69 -0.89 3.91
N THR A 270 9.52 -1.67 4.60
CA THR A 270 9.93 -1.40 5.99
C THR A 270 10.79 -0.15 6.10
N ASP A 271 11.49 0.20 5.03
CA ASP A 271 12.47 1.26 4.99
C ASP A 271 11.88 2.56 4.40
N THR A 272 12.31 3.70 4.97
CA THR A 272 11.90 5.05 4.55
C THR A 272 13.14 5.92 4.29
N PRO A 273 14.06 5.53 3.38
CA PRO A 273 15.28 6.28 3.18
C PRO A 273 14.95 7.70 2.71
N TYR A 274 15.59 8.68 3.34
CA TYR A 274 15.46 10.09 3.01
C TYR A 274 15.62 10.37 1.51
N THR A 275 16.57 9.67 0.87
CA THR A 275 16.84 9.70 -0.57
C THR A 275 15.62 9.31 -1.41
N TYR A 276 14.76 8.38 -0.98
CA TYR A 276 13.54 8.00 -1.72
C TYR A 276 12.58 9.19 -1.81
N HIS A 277 12.36 9.90 -0.70
CA HIS A 277 11.51 11.10 -0.68
C HIS A 277 12.13 12.27 -1.48
N GLN A 278 13.45 12.34 -1.59
CA GLN A 278 14.11 13.31 -2.47
C GLN A 278 13.96 12.97 -3.96
N VAL A 279 14.22 11.72 -4.36
CA VAL A 279 14.09 11.25 -5.76
C VAL A 279 12.66 11.39 -6.28
N THR A 280 11.68 11.04 -5.45
CA THR A 280 10.25 11.23 -5.76
C THR A 280 9.78 12.69 -5.73
N GLY A 281 10.62 13.63 -5.26
CA GLY A 281 10.29 15.05 -5.18
C GLY A 281 9.36 15.45 -4.04
N TYR A 282 9.04 14.53 -3.11
CA TYR A 282 8.17 14.78 -1.95
C TYR A 282 8.91 15.46 -0.79
N TYR A 283 10.23 15.31 -0.70
CA TYR A 283 11.02 15.87 0.39
C TYR A 283 10.85 17.40 0.51
N GLY A 284 10.55 17.86 1.74
CA GLY A 284 10.36 19.28 2.03
C GLY A 284 9.10 19.91 1.41
N ARG A 285 8.23 19.15 0.72
CA ARG A 285 7.01 19.69 0.10
C ARG A 285 5.84 19.68 1.11
N PRO A 286 5.23 20.83 1.44
CA PRO A 286 4.09 20.88 2.37
C PRO A 286 2.87 20.08 1.89
N LEU A 287 2.73 19.91 0.57
CA LEU A 287 1.66 19.14 -0.08
C LEU A 287 1.97 17.64 -0.20
N SER A 288 3.13 17.16 0.26
CA SER A 288 3.52 15.74 0.15
C SER A 288 3.96 15.21 1.53
N PRO A 289 3.04 15.13 2.51
CA PRO A 289 3.36 14.66 3.86
C PRO A 289 3.96 13.25 3.83
N VAL A 290 5.06 13.05 4.57
CA VAL A 290 5.67 11.73 4.75
C VAL A 290 5.08 11.07 5.98
N LEU A 291 4.70 9.80 5.87
CA LEU A 291 4.25 9.00 7.00
C LEU A 291 5.47 8.32 7.66
N PRO A 292 5.58 8.32 9.01
CA PRO A 292 6.75 7.79 9.68
C PRO A 292 6.75 6.25 9.75
N GLY A 293 7.94 5.66 9.78
CA GLY A 293 8.17 4.26 10.17
C GLY A 293 8.05 3.19 9.08
N LEU A 294 7.39 3.48 7.96
CA LEU A 294 7.35 2.62 6.75
C LEU A 294 6.92 3.42 5.52
N THR A 295 7.18 2.89 4.32
CA THR A 295 6.71 3.46 3.05
C THR A 295 5.58 2.60 2.49
N VAL A 296 4.37 3.13 2.32
CA VAL A 296 3.36 2.46 1.46
C VAL A 296 3.76 2.72 0.01
N LEU A 297 4.17 1.68 -0.71
CA LEU A 297 4.61 1.78 -2.11
C LEU A 297 3.42 1.68 -3.08
N GLY A 298 2.45 0.83 -2.80
CA GLY A 298 1.33 0.54 -3.69
C GLY A 298 0.09 0.13 -2.95
N THR A 299 -1.07 0.44 -3.52
CA THR A 299 -2.34 -0.13 -3.07
C THR A 299 -3.35 -0.20 -4.21
N SER A 300 -4.09 -1.30 -4.27
CA SER A 300 -5.30 -1.37 -5.08
C SER A 300 -6.45 -0.61 -4.40
N GLY A 301 -7.50 -0.36 -5.16
CA GLY A 301 -8.73 0.28 -4.70
C GLY A 301 -8.70 1.80 -4.70
N THR A 302 -9.90 2.39 -4.72
CA THR A 302 -10.09 3.85 -4.74
C THR A 302 -9.61 4.50 -3.45
N CYS A 303 -9.30 5.81 -3.49
CA CYS A 303 -8.96 6.56 -2.28
C CYS A 303 -10.13 6.69 -1.29
N ASN A 304 -11.37 6.42 -1.73
CA ASN A 304 -12.54 6.37 -0.85
C ASN A 304 -12.68 5.01 -0.16
N ALA A 305 -12.63 3.92 -0.93
CA ALA A 305 -12.83 2.55 -0.44
C ALA A 305 -11.77 2.17 0.61
N PHE A 306 -10.53 2.63 0.43
CA PHE A 306 -9.51 2.57 1.46
C PHE A 306 -8.56 3.77 1.32
N ARG A 307 -8.64 4.67 2.29
CA ARG A 307 -7.81 5.88 2.33
C ARG A 307 -6.36 5.51 2.63
N TRP A 308 -5.43 6.28 2.09
CA TRP A 308 -3.99 6.10 2.29
C TRP A 308 -3.58 5.94 3.76
N LEU A 309 -4.18 6.70 4.68
CA LEU A 309 -3.94 6.58 6.12
C LEU A 309 -4.33 5.21 6.69
N TYR A 310 -5.36 4.56 6.14
CA TYR A 310 -5.71 3.20 6.56
C TYR A 310 -4.75 2.18 5.92
N ALA A 311 -4.40 2.30 4.65
CA ALA A 311 -3.39 1.42 4.03
C ALA A 311 -2.04 1.50 4.78
N TYR A 312 -1.68 2.69 5.26
CA TYR A 312 -0.59 2.90 6.19
C TYR A 312 -0.79 2.19 7.53
N ARG A 313 -1.97 2.30 8.16
CA ARG A 313 -2.31 1.59 9.40
C ARG A 313 -2.11 0.08 9.29
N THR A 314 -2.67 -0.56 8.26
CA THR A 314 -2.50 -2.02 8.09
C THR A 314 -1.08 -2.40 7.71
N SER A 315 -0.34 -1.53 7.03
CA SER A 315 1.09 -1.69 6.84
C SER A 315 1.87 -1.62 8.16
N LEU A 316 1.49 -0.75 9.11
CA LEU A 316 2.15 -0.65 10.42
C LEU A 316 1.89 -1.89 11.27
N VAL A 317 0.66 -2.42 11.22
CA VAL A 317 0.29 -3.69 11.86
C VAL A 317 1.09 -4.84 11.26
N ALA A 318 1.09 -4.96 9.92
CA ALA A 318 1.86 -5.96 9.20
C ALA A 318 3.35 -5.87 9.52
N GLN A 319 3.93 -4.66 9.57
CA GLN A 319 5.32 -4.43 9.93
C GLN A 319 5.65 -4.95 11.33
N LYS A 320 4.75 -4.83 12.31
CA LYS A 320 4.99 -5.34 13.67
C LYS A 320 4.99 -6.87 13.69
N MET A 321 3.93 -7.47 13.15
CA MET A 321 3.79 -8.92 13.01
C MET A 321 4.97 -9.55 12.24
N MET A 322 5.46 -8.87 11.19
CA MET A 322 6.60 -9.31 10.36
C MET A 322 7.97 -8.92 10.92
N LYS A 323 8.10 -7.95 11.83
CA LYS A 323 9.39 -7.60 12.45
C LYS A 323 9.99 -8.77 13.25
N SER A 324 9.15 -9.72 13.64
CA SER A 324 9.54 -10.99 14.25
C SER A 324 10.08 -12.05 13.27
N SER A 325 9.90 -11.88 11.95
CA SER A 325 9.99 -12.99 10.97
C SER A 325 11.30 -13.11 10.18
N LEU A 326 12.00 -12.00 9.90
CA LEU A 326 13.26 -12.01 9.12
C LEU A 326 14.53 -11.84 9.98
N TYR A 327 14.41 -11.25 11.17
CA TYR A 327 15.56 -10.91 12.03
C TYR A 327 15.41 -11.34 13.50
N SER A 328 14.29 -11.94 13.90
CA SER A 328 14.12 -12.47 15.26
C SER A 328 14.20 -13.99 15.26
N GLU A 329 15.31 -14.54 15.77
CA GLU A 329 15.41 -15.97 16.11
C GLU A 329 14.50 -16.37 17.30
N THR A 330 13.84 -15.39 17.92
CA THR A 330 12.94 -15.52 19.08
C THR A 330 11.55 -16.05 18.76
N ALA A 331 11.05 -15.90 17.53
CA ALA A 331 9.75 -16.42 17.11
C ALA A 331 9.92 -17.51 16.04
N ARG A 332 9.51 -18.75 16.36
CA ARG A 332 9.81 -19.95 15.55
C ARG A 332 9.04 -20.06 14.22
N ARG A 333 8.46 -18.98 13.69
CA ARG A 333 7.61 -18.98 12.49
C ARG A 333 7.80 -17.70 11.67
N PHE A 334 7.83 -17.86 10.35
CA PHE A 334 7.90 -16.78 9.38
C PHE A 334 6.50 -16.27 9.03
N VAL A 335 6.29 -14.96 9.02
CA VAL A 335 5.05 -14.32 8.54
C VAL A 335 5.38 -13.56 7.24
N PRO A 336 4.96 -14.06 6.06
CA PRO A 336 5.19 -13.40 4.78
C PRO A 336 4.18 -12.26 4.54
N PHE A 337 2.92 -12.51 4.84
CA PHE A 337 1.81 -11.61 4.58
C PHE A 337 0.76 -11.66 5.68
N VAL A 338 -0.02 -10.58 5.78
CA VAL A 338 -1.04 -10.38 6.82
C VAL A 338 -2.37 -10.06 6.14
N PHE A 339 -3.42 -10.78 6.53
CA PHE A 339 -4.80 -10.57 6.08
C PHE A 339 -5.55 -9.67 7.05
N PHE A 340 -6.49 -8.86 6.54
CA PHE A 340 -7.36 -8.01 7.37
C PHE A 340 -8.81 -8.05 6.92
N GLY A 341 -9.73 -7.79 7.85
CA GLY A 341 -11.18 -7.68 7.63
C GLY A 341 -11.86 -6.78 8.66
N VAL A 342 -13.14 -6.48 8.44
CA VAL A 342 -14.01 -5.86 9.44
C VAL A 342 -15.01 -6.89 9.95
N LEU A 343 -15.59 -6.67 11.13
CA LEU A 343 -16.47 -7.65 11.78
C LEU A 343 -17.95 -7.60 11.36
N VAL A 344 -18.42 -6.56 10.69
CA VAL A 344 -19.85 -6.44 10.34
C VAL A 344 -19.96 -6.07 8.88
N GLU A 345 -20.75 -6.81 8.10
CA GLU A 345 -20.93 -6.57 6.66
C GLU A 345 -21.46 -5.16 6.38
N ARG A 346 -22.39 -4.66 7.22
CA ARG A 346 -22.87 -3.27 7.14
C ARG A 346 -21.74 -2.25 7.31
N ASP A 347 -20.84 -2.47 8.27
CA ASP A 347 -19.69 -1.58 8.46
C ASP A 347 -18.72 -1.74 7.28
N ALA A 348 -18.58 -2.95 6.73
CA ALA A 348 -17.81 -3.20 5.51
C ALA A 348 -18.35 -2.35 4.35
N GLU A 349 -19.65 -2.38 4.06
CA GLU A 349 -20.24 -1.63 2.94
C GLU A 349 -20.25 -0.11 3.15
N ILE A 350 -20.30 0.37 4.40
CA ILE A 350 -20.20 1.81 4.73
C ILE A 350 -18.76 2.32 4.63
N LEU A 351 -17.79 1.50 4.99
CA LEU A 351 -16.37 1.90 5.11
C LEU A 351 -15.55 1.54 3.87
N LEU A 352 -15.94 0.47 3.17
CA LEU A 352 -15.25 -0.19 2.06
C LEU A 352 -16.23 -0.33 0.88
N ASP A 353 -15.88 0.23 -0.27
CA ASP A 353 -16.55 -0.19 -1.51
C ASP A 353 -15.97 -1.55 -1.92
N LEU A 354 -16.61 -2.62 -1.44
CA LEU A 354 -16.23 -4.02 -1.68
C LEU A 354 -16.24 -4.43 -3.16
N ASN A 355 -16.86 -3.63 -4.04
CA ASN A 355 -16.84 -3.82 -5.49
C ASN A 355 -15.67 -3.11 -6.16
N ARG A 356 -14.97 -2.21 -5.44
CA ARG A 356 -13.90 -1.36 -5.96
C ARG A 356 -12.52 -1.62 -5.34
N LEU A 357 -12.31 -2.66 -4.52
CA LEU A 357 -10.98 -2.92 -3.93
C LEU A 357 -9.94 -3.38 -4.96
N SER A 358 -10.37 -3.83 -6.14
CA SER A 358 -9.51 -4.23 -7.26
C SER A 358 -9.24 -3.13 -8.29
N ILE A 359 -9.83 -1.95 -8.14
CA ILE A 359 -9.64 -0.81 -9.05
C ILE A 359 -8.17 -0.36 -9.03
N LEU A 360 -7.63 0.04 -10.18
CA LEU A 360 -6.34 0.71 -10.25
C LEU A 360 -6.47 2.11 -9.65
N ARG A 361 -5.82 2.33 -8.51
CA ARG A 361 -5.87 3.59 -7.78
C ARG A 361 -5.42 4.77 -8.65
N TYR A 362 -4.19 4.69 -9.17
CA TYR A 362 -3.59 5.51 -10.23
C TYR A 362 -2.26 4.90 -10.62
N ARG A 363 -1.71 5.27 -11.78
CA ARG A 363 -0.47 4.71 -12.30
C ARG A 363 0.75 5.11 -11.46
N GLY A 364 1.72 4.21 -11.34
CA GLY A 364 2.94 4.36 -10.55
C GLY A 364 2.84 3.85 -9.10
N ASN A 365 3.80 4.27 -8.28
CA ASN A 365 3.74 4.05 -6.83
C ASN A 365 2.81 5.11 -6.17
N VAL A 366 2.40 4.85 -4.93
CA VAL A 366 1.60 5.79 -4.13
C VAL A 366 2.27 7.16 -4.04
N SER A 367 1.50 8.20 -4.32
CA SER A 367 1.93 9.59 -4.33
C SER A 367 1.29 10.33 -3.16
N PRO A 368 2.04 10.64 -2.07
CA PRO A 368 1.53 11.40 -0.93
C PRO A 368 0.93 12.75 -1.33
N TYR A 369 1.36 13.33 -2.46
CA TYR A 369 0.74 14.50 -3.07
C TYR A 369 -0.72 14.26 -3.44
N MET A 370 -0.99 13.24 -4.27
CA MET A 370 -2.35 12.93 -4.71
C MET A 370 -3.22 12.46 -3.55
N GLU A 371 -2.69 11.65 -2.63
CA GLU A 371 -3.41 11.22 -1.44
C GLU A 371 -3.79 12.39 -0.52
N PHE A 372 -2.85 13.32 -0.27
CA PHE A 372 -3.11 14.46 0.61
C PHE A 372 -4.07 15.46 -0.05
N CYS A 373 -3.87 15.82 -1.32
CA CYS A 373 -4.81 16.68 -2.03
C CYS A 373 -6.21 16.06 -2.10
N TYR A 374 -6.34 14.74 -2.32
CA TYR A 374 -7.65 14.09 -2.29
C TYR A 374 -8.28 14.12 -0.89
N LEU A 375 -7.50 13.82 0.15
CA LEU A 375 -7.94 13.85 1.56
C LEU A 375 -8.31 15.26 2.05
N ALA A 376 -7.75 16.31 1.43
CA ALA A 376 -7.91 17.70 1.83
C ALA A 376 -9.38 18.13 1.93
N ASN A 377 -10.26 17.62 1.07
CA ASN A 377 -11.70 17.90 1.12
C ASN A 377 -12.33 17.48 2.47
N ARG A 378 -11.89 16.36 3.06
CA ARG A 378 -12.33 15.93 4.40
C ARG A 378 -11.71 16.78 5.52
N ILE A 379 -10.50 17.29 5.35
CA ILE A 379 -9.88 18.22 6.31
C ILE A 379 -10.66 19.55 6.32
N ARG A 380 -11.08 20.04 5.15
CA ARG A 380 -11.99 21.19 5.00
C ARG A 380 -13.32 20.96 5.72
N GLU A 381 -13.92 19.78 5.58
CA GLU A 381 -15.16 19.40 6.28
C GLU A 381 -14.98 19.42 7.80
N TYR A 382 -13.90 18.84 8.33
CA TYR A 382 -13.58 18.88 9.76
C TYR A 382 -13.42 20.31 10.27
N LEU A 383 -12.65 21.16 9.57
CA LEU A 383 -12.49 22.57 9.94
C LEU A 383 -13.83 23.29 10.03
N ASN A 384 -14.67 23.17 8.99
CA ASN A 384 -15.99 23.79 8.95
C ASN A 384 -16.93 23.28 10.07
N ALA A 385 -16.83 22.00 10.44
CA ALA A 385 -17.64 21.42 11.53
C ALA A 385 -17.15 21.82 12.94
N THR A 386 -15.87 22.19 13.08
CA THR A 386 -15.26 22.60 14.37
C THR A 386 -15.27 24.11 14.60
N GLN A 387 -15.57 24.93 13.59
CA GLN A 387 -15.79 26.36 13.80
C GLN A 387 -17.07 26.57 14.63
N PRO A 388 -17.03 27.37 15.72
CA PRO A 388 -18.24 27.73 16.43
C PRO A 388 -19.14 28.50 15.46
N ALA A 389 -20.40 28.06 15.33
CA ALA A 389 -21.39 28.82 14.59
C ALA A 389 -21.41 30.27 15.15
N PRO A 390 -21.42 31.31 14.29
CA PRO A 390 -21.54 32.67 14.79
C PRO A 390 -22.82 32.74 15.62
N PHE A 391 -22.68 33.15 16.88
CA PHE A 391 -23.83 33.33 17.78
C PHE A 391 -24.86 34.19 17.04
N PRO A 392 -26.11 33.73 16.86
CA PRO A 392 -27.16 34.59 16.35
C PRO A 392 -27.22 35.79 17.31
N GLY A 393 -27.07 36.99 16.74
CA GLY A 393 -26.75 38.20 17.49
C GLY A 393 -27.79 38.51 18.57
N GLU A 394 -27.37 39.34 19.53
CA GLU A 394 -28.16 39.78 20.68
C GLU A 394 -29.62 40.08 20.30
N VAL A 395 -30.52 39.15 20.62
CA VAL A 395 -31.95 39.44 20.61
C VAL A 395 -32.19 40.35 21.80
N GLU A 396 -32.41 41.64 21.54
CA GLU A 396 -32.91 42.60 22.54
C GLU A 396 -34.17 42.02 23.20
N LEU A 397 -34.02 41.44 24.38
CA LEU A 397 -35.13 41.06 25.25
C LEU A 397 -35.74 42.34 25.83
N ARG A 398 -36.58 42.99 25.03
CA ARG A 398 -37.46 44.07 25.50
C ARG A 398 -38.51 43.47 26.43
N CYS A 399 -38.22 43.51 27.72
CA CYS A 399 -39.20 43.24 28.77
C CYS A 399 -40.44 44.14 28.62
N ARG A 400 -41.60 43.57 28.93
CA ARG A 400 -42.84 44.32 29.20
C ARG A 400 -42.96 44.59 30.68
#